data_AF-A0A831WK63-F1
#
_entry.id   AF-A0A831WK63-F1
#
_cell.length_a   1.000
_cell.length_b   1.000
_cell.length_c   1.000
_cell.angle_alpha   90.00
_cell.angle_beta   90.00
_cell.angle_gamma   90.00
#
_symmetry.space_group_name_H-M   'P 1'
#
loop_
_entity.id
_entity.type
_entity.pdbx_description
1 polymer ?
#
loop_
_entity_poly.entity_id
_entity_poly.type
_entity_poly.pdbx_seq_one_letter_code
_entity_poly.pdbx_strand_id
1 'polypeptide(L)'
;YVYNMFLSTDADLAIVEKLYEKLLNIERAVGSTKPIIGEEVRVANLRASSNIWRTGEVGEIDYRGKKVRLTEHRMIYAELTDQLDELVRAFLATVQSLNNELRSKNIFPIYSAKKIKDNLKMVIETENLEAYEQVLRDLFTRVGHMEGKSEYEINSLKHPVRILEYLKVNEEEGVPRLLFTTSELGSGVFHIIKVQVNGRDYYLGYDRDRREILSGIKFLEFIEKISKNGFSVPTSYIVAEEFKTLKINQRSFILNTVQRMLGDLLSPYSRYFRETEAHGIRKNGWRVDLTIGEPEVVSTVLVTRYEEDSEKVDEVLKKKVEMAAMGVSTRYERSKDDVIKVDPEVHKTESYDILSHLQDGRKRYIEVKGHTGLKAYAVLTPNEYELAQMLGDDYYLHLVMNLHLDEYEEVDTTKAVLLEFRNPLKTMRVRDTGGEKRYILFP
;
A
#
# COMPACT_ATOMS: atom_id res chain seq x y z
N TYR A 1 -67.72 -2.81 -34.03
CA TYR A 1 -67.28 -3.56 -35.21
C TYR A 1 -67.00 -2.58 -36.36
N VAL A 2 -65.82 -1.95 -36.38
CA VAL A 2 -64.98 -1.47 -37.51
C VAL A 2 -63.74 -0.88 -36.82
N TYR A 3 -62.83 -1.73 -36.35
CA TYR A 3 -61.52 -1.34 -35.83
C TYR A 3 -60.53 -2.40 -36.32
N ASN A 4 -60.35 -2.45 -37.64
CA ASN A 4 -59.35 -3.27 -38.34
C ASN A 4 -59.19 -2.71 -39.75
N MET A 5 -58.66 -1.49 -39.85
CA MET A 5 -58.06 -0.94 -41.07
C MET A 5 -57.29 0.32 -40.65
N PHE A 6 -56.05 0.45 -41.14
CA PHE A 6 -55.04 1.47 -40.79
C PHE A 6 -54.10 1.16 -39.61
N LEU A 7 -53.60 -0.07 -39.56
CA LEU A 7 -52.18 -0.34 -39.30
C LEU A 7 -51.70 -1.10 -40.54
N SER A 8 -51.23 -0.41 -41.58
CA SER A 8 -51.01 -1.04 -42.88
C SER A 8 -49.72 -0.64 -43.56
N THR A 9 -48.66 -0.41 -42.80
CA THR A 9 -47.32 -0.39 -43.37
C THR A 9 -46.34 -0.97 -42.36
N ASP A 10 -45.72 -2.10 -42.71
CA ASP A 10 -44.66 -2.75 -41.92
C ASP A 10 -43.48 -1.78 -41.66
N ALA A 11 -43.34 -0.75 -42.50
CA ALA A 11 -42.39 0.34 -42.32
C ALA A 11 -42.68 1.20 -41.07
N ASP A 12 -43.95 1.47 -40.75
CA ASP A 12 -44.33 2.32 -39.62
C ASP A 12 -44.17 1.56 -38.29
N LEU A 13 -44.53 0.27 -38.28
CA LEU A 13 -44.29 -0.60 -37.13
C LEU A 13 -42.77 -0.75 -36.87
N ALA A 14 -41.96 -0.87 -37.93
CA ALA A 14 -40.51 -0.96 -37.82
C ALA A 14 -39.86 0.35 -37.35
N ILE A 15 -40.41 1.51 -37.71
CA ILE A 15 -39.94 2.82 -37.23
C ILE A 15 -40.28 3.00 -35.75
N VAL A 16 -41.50 2.63 -35.34
CA VAL A 16 -41.91 2.64 -33.93
C VAL A 16 -41.08 1.67 -33.10
N GLU A 17 -40.82 0.46 -33.59
CA GLU A 17 -39.92 -0.50 -32.94
C GLU A 17 -38.49 0.04 -32.83
N LYS A 18 -37.94 0.66 -33.87
CA LYS A 18 -36.61 1.29 -33.84
C LYS A 18 -36.53 2.49 -32.89
N LEU A 19 -37.58 3.30 -32.79
CA LEU A 19 -37.66 4.41 -31.85
C LEU A 19 -37.80 3.91 -30.42
N TYR A 20 -38.60 2.87 -30.20
CA TYR A 20 -38.75 2.19 -28.92
C TYR A 20 -37.43 1.53 -28.47
N GLU A 21 -36.72 0.90 -29.40
CA GLU A 21 -35.41 0.31 -29.16
C GLU A 21 -34.34 1.38 -28.85
N LYS A 22 -34.38 2.54 -29.54
CA LYS A 22 -33.53 3.69 -29.19
C LYS A 22 -33.88 4.28 -27.82
N LEU A 23 -35.16 4.38 -27.47
CA LEU A 23 -35.62 4.83 -26.15
C LEU A 23 -35.20 3.86 -25.05
N LEU A 24 -35.31 2.55 -25.26
CA LEU A 24 -34.82 1.51 -24.35
C LEU A 24 -33.30 1.49 -24.25
N ASN A 25 -32.58 1.77 -25.33
CA ASN A 25 -31.12 1.90 -25.30
C ASN A 25 -30.68 3.17 -24.56
N ILE A 26 -31.45 4.26 -24.66
CA ILE A 26 -31.27 5.47 -23.84
C ILE A 26 -31.64 5.18 -22.38
N GLU A 27 -32.72 4.44 -22.11
CA GLU A 27 -33.13 4.02 -20.77
C GLU A 27 -32.14 3.04 -20.14
N ARG A 28 -31.47 2.17 -20.90
CA ARG A 28 -30.34 1.34 -20.41
C ARG A 28 -29.07 2.16 -20.19
N ALA A 29 -28.82 3.18 -21.01
CA ALA A 29 -27.71 4.11 -20.81
C ALA A 29 -27.95 5.02 -19.58
N VAL A 30 -29.20 5.43 -19.35
CA VAL A 30 -29.66 6.25 -18.22
C VAL A 30 -29.91 5.40 -16.96
N GLY A 31 -30.31 4.14 -17.11
CA GLY A 31 -30.67 3.18 -16.06
C GLY A 31 -29.50 2.67 -15.23
N SER A 32 -28.29 3.13 -15.53
CA SER A 32 -27.15 3.06 -14.60
C SER A 32 -27.19 4.16 -13.52
N THR A 33 -28.18 5.07 -13.55
CA THR A 33 -28.40 6.05 -12.48
C THR A 33 -29.38 5.52 -11.44
N LYS A 34 -28.84 5.29 -10.23
CA LYS A 34 -29.62 5.07 -9.01
C LYS A 34 -30.60 6.24 -8.79
N PRO A 35 -31.80 6.00 -8.23
CA PRO A 35 -32.78 7.04 -8.00
C PRO A 35 -32.28 8.11 -7.01
N ILE A 36 -32.66 9.37 -7.27
CA ILE A 36 -32.40 10.52 -6.41
C ILE A 36 -33.64 10.79 -5.55
N ILE A 37 -33.54 10.36 -4.29
CA ILE A 37 -34.14 10.81 -3.01
C ILE A 37 -35.34 11.79 -3.04
N GLY A 38 -36.42 11.40 -2.34
CA GLY A 38 -37.44 12.31 -1.79
C GLY A 38 -38.73 11.65 -1.27
N GLU A 39 -39.16 10.53 -1.88
CA GLU A 39 -40.44 9.90 -1.53
C GLU A 39 -40.28 8.44 -1.06
N GLU A 40 -41.20 8.02 -0.19
CA GLU A 40 -41.27 6.67 0.36
C GLU A 40 -41.69 5.68 -0.74
N VAL A 41 -40.73 5.01 -1.38
CA VAL A 41 -41.03 3.97 -2.38
C VAL A 41 -41.07 2.60 -1.71
N ARG A 42 -42.29 2.08 -1.54
CA ARG A 42 -42.52 0.67 -1.21
C ARG A 42 -42.22 -0.19 -2.43
N VAL A 43 -41.29 -1.12 -2.29
CA VAL A 43 -40.89 -2.08 -3.33
C VAL A 43 -41.99 -3.11 -3.54
N ALA A 44 -42.49 -3.24 -4.78
CA ALA A 44 -43.32 -4.36 -5.20
C ALA A 44 -42.54 -5.24 -6.19
N ASN A 45 -42.55 -6.54 -5.91
CA ASN A 45 -41.80 -7.60 -6.57
C ASN A 45 -41.99 -7.69 -8.09
N LEU A 46 -40.89 -8.01 -8.78
CA LEU A 46 -40.62 -8.07 -10.23
C LEU A 46 -41.37 -9.14 -11.06
N ARG A 47 -42.65 -9.42 -10.82
CA ARG A 47 -43.40 -10.40 -11.65
C ARG A 47 -44.78 -9.91 -12.09
N ALA A 48 -44.84 -8.92 -12.99
CA ALA A 48 -45.99 -8.68 -13.87
C ALA A 48 -45.66 -7.60 -14.90
N SER A 49 -45.35 -8.00 -16.14
CA SER A 49 -44.92 -7.12 -17.25
C SER A 49 -46.04 -6.28 -17.89
N SER A 50 -47.26 -6.28 -17.36
CA SER A 50 -48.41 -5.60 -17.98
C SER A 50 -48.99 -4.42 -17.18
N ASN A 51 -48.46 -4.11 -15.99
CA ASN A 51 -49.06 -3.10 -15.10
C ASN A 51 -48.13 -1.93 -14.73
N ILE A 52 -47.01 -1.75 -15.45
CA ILE A 52 -45.94 -0.79 -15.09
C ILE A 52 -46.43 0.69 -15.09
N TRP A 53 -47.47 1.04 -15.84
CA TRP A 53 -47.87 2.45 -16.03
C TRP A 53 -48.97 2.96 -15.09
N ARG A 54 -49.50 2.14 -14.17
CA ARG A 54 -50.71 2.51 -13.39
C ARG A 54 -50.46 3.14 -12.01
N THR A 55 -49.22 3.28 -11.55
CA THR A 55 -48.94 3.84 -10.23
C THR A 55 -47.97 5.02 -10.29
N GLY A 56 -48.53 6.23 -10.09
CA GLY A 56 -47.93 7.36 -9.38
C GLY A 56 -46.67 8.02 -9.94
N GLU A 57 -46.88 9.17 -10.60
CA GLU A 57 -46.03 10.38 -10.56
C GLU A 57 -44.55 10.30 -10.99
N VAL A 58 -44.29 9.94 -12.26
CA VAL A 58 -43.19 10.53 -13.04
C VAL A 58 -43.67 10.72 -14.48
N GLY A 59 -43.38 11.89 -15.09
CA GLY A 59 -43.46 12.07 -16.54
C GLY A 59 -44.32 13.24 -17.06
N GLU A 60 -44.39 14.40 -16.38
CA GLU A 60 -45.01 15.60 -16.96
C GLU A 60 -43.98 16.48 -17.69
N ILE A 61 -44.25 16.80 -18.96
CA ILE A 61 -43.47 17.71 -19.80
C ILE A 61 -44.27 18.99 -20.08
N ASP A 62 -43.60 20.12 -20.22
CA ASP A 62 -44.25 21.34 -20.71
C ASP A 62 -44.39 21.27 -22.23
N TYR A 63 -45.61 21.08 -22.71
CA TYR A 63 -45.93 20.97 -24.12
C TYR A 63 -47.02 21.98 -24.47
N ARG A 64 -46.66 22.98 -25.29
CA ARG A 64 -47.51 24.12 -25.67
C ARG A 64 -48.07 24.90 -24.47
N GLY A 65 -47.24 25.13 -23.46
CA GLY A 65 -47.59 25.91 -22.26
C GLY A 65 -48.52 25.16 -21.29
N LYS A 66 -48.65 23.84 -21.43
CA LYS A 66 -49.42 22.97 -20.55
C LYS A 66 -48.55 21.82 -20.09
N LYS A 67 -48.64 21.49 -18.80
CA LYS A 67 -48.06 20.26 -18.27
C LYS A 67 -48.81 19.06 -18.81
N VAL A 68 -48.08 18.17 -19.45
CA VAL A 68 -48.62 17.04 -20.19
C VAL A 68 -47.89 15.77 -19.75
N ARG A 69 -48.66 14.77 -19.33
CA ARG A 69 -48.11 13.46 -18.98
C ARG A 69 -47.70 12.67 -20.24
N LEU A 70 -46.45 12.25 -20.29
CA LEU A 70 -45.92 11.36 -21.32
C LEU A 70 -46.43 9.94 -21.07
N THR A 71 -47.20 9.41 -22.01
CA THR A 71 -47.70 8.02 -22.00
C THR A 71 -47.53 7.44 -23.39
N GLU A 72 -47.40 6.12 -23.48
CA GLU A 72 -47.29 5.41 -24.76
C GLU A 72 -48.43 5.76 -25.72
N HIS A 73 -49.67 5.78 -25.21
CA HIS A 73 -50.86 6.25 -25.95
C HIS A 73 -50.65 7.65 -26.55
N ARG A 74 -49.99 8.56 -25.83
CA ARG A 74 -49.79 9.95 -26.28
C ARG A 74 -48.64 10.08 -27.28
N MET A 75 -47.63 9.22 -27.20
CA MET A 75 -46.59 9.14 -28.23
C MET A 75 -47.17 8.58 -29.53
N ILE A 76 -48.00 7.54 -29.45
CA ILE A 76 -48.72 6.98 -30.60
C ILE A 76 -49.66 8.03 -31.21
N TYR A 77 -50.43 8.75 -30.38
CA TYR A 77 -51.29 9.84 -30.85
C TYR A 77 -50.51 10.98 -31.50
N ALA A 78 -49.35 11.35 -30.95
CA ALA A 78 -48.49 12.39 -31.52
C ALA A 78 -47.90 11.96 -32.87
N GLU A 79 -47.57 10.67 -33.06
CA GLU A 79 -47.15 10.14 -34.35
C GLU A 79 -48.28 10.18 -35.38
N LEU A 80 -49.48 9.71 -35.00
CA LEU A 80 -50.67 9.74 -35.86
C LEU A 80 -51.12 11.16 -36.25
N THR A 81 -50.66 12.18 -35.54
CA THR A 81 -51.00 13.59 -35.76
C THR A 81 -49.83 14.44 -36.24
N ASP A 82 -48.70 13.83 -36.61
CA ASP A 82 -47.47 14.49 -37.09
C ASP A 82 -46.90 15.52 -36.09
N GLN A 83 -47.08 15.24 -34.79
CA GLN A 83 -46.65 16.07 -33.65
C GLN A 83 -45.56 15.40 -32.81
N LEU A 84 -45.07 14.21 -33.23
CA LEU A 84 -44.09 13.45 -32.46
C LEU A 84 -42.78 14.23 -32.28
N ASP A 85 -42.27 14.84 -33.34
CA ASP A 85 -41.03 15.63 -33.28
C ASP A 85 -41.12 16.79 -32.30
N GLU A 86 -42.27 17.46 -32.23
CA GLU A 86 -42.50 18.54 -31.27
C GLU A 86 -42.55 18.00 -29.83
N LEU A 87 -43.19 16.85 -29.63
CA LEU A 87 -43.30 16.19 -28.32
C LEU A 87 -41.92 15.70 -27.82
N VAL A 88 -41.12 15.11 -28.70
CA VAL A 88 -39.76 14.65 -28.39
C VAL A 88 -38.86 15.83 -28.06
N ARG A 89 -38.96 16.96 -28.78
CA ARG A 89 -38.22 18.18 -28.45
C ARG A 89 -38.62 18.74 -27.09
N ALA A 90 -39.91 18.78 -26.75
CA ALA A 90 -40.38 19.22 -25.44
C ALA A 90 -39.88 18.31 -24.31
N PHE A 91 -39.84 16.99 -24.54
CA PHE A 91 -39.25 16.05 -23.60
C PHE A 91 -37.75 16.27 -23.41
N LEU A 92 -36.98 16.39 -24.49
CA LEU A 92 -35.54 16.67 -24.42
C LEU A 92 -35.25 18.01 -23.74
N ALA A 93 -36.05 19.04 -23.99
CA ALA A 93 -35.95 20.33 -23.31
C ALA A 93 -36.22 20.21 -21.80
N THR A 94 -37.21 19.40 -21.42
CA THR A 94 -37.52 19.13 -20.01
C THR A 94 -36.36 18.39 -19.33
N VAL A 95 -35.77 17.38 -19.99
CA VAL A 95 -34.59 16.66 -19.50
C VAL A 95 -33.38 17.60 -19.36
N GLN A 96 -33.13 18.47 -20.34
CA GLN A 96 -32.07 19.47 -20.24
C GLN A 96 -32.31 20.49 -19.12
N SER A 97 -33.56 20.93 -18.94
CA SER A 97 -33.95 21.83 -17.86
C SER A 97 -33.72 21.19 -16.49
N LEU A 98 -34.17 19.96 -16.30
CA LEU A 98 -33.88 19.15 -15.11
C LEU A 98 -32.38 19.00 -14.88
N ASN A 99 -31.60 18.69 -15.92
CA ASN A 99 -30.15 18.56 -15.81
C ASN A 99 -29.48 19.90 -15.43
N ASN A 100 -29.95 21.01 -15.99
CA ASN A 100 -29.47 22.35 -15.65
C ASN A 100 -29.89 22.77 -14.24
N GLU A 101 -31.07 22.36 -13.77
CA GLU A 101 -31.55 22.59 -12.42
C GLU A 101 -30.77 21.75 -11.39
N LEU A 102 -30.50 20.48 -11.71
CA LEU A 102 -29.62 19.61 -10.91
C LEU A 102 -28.21 20.19 -10.81
N ARG A 103 -27.70 20.77 -11.90
CA ARG A 103 -26.40 21.48 -11.93
C ARG A 103 -26.43 22.80 -11.15
N SER A 104 -27.46 23.63 -11.32
CA SER A 104 -27.54 24.96 -10.68
C SER A 104 -27.81 24.87 -9.18
N LYS A 105 -28.55 23.84 -8.75
CA LYS A 105 -28.84 23.57 -7.34
C LYS A 105 -27.76 22.75 -6.63
N ASN A 106 -26.64 22.41 -7.30
CA ASN A 106 -25.54 21.60 -6.75
C ASN A 106 -26.02 20.29 -6.07
N ILE A 107 -27.09 19.68 -6.59
CA ILE A 107 -27.68 18.47 -5.97
C ILE A 107 -26.71 17.29 -6.04
N PHE A 108 -25.80 17.31 -7.02
CA PHE A 108 -24.60 16.49 -7.04
C PHE A 108 -23.37 17.32 -6.68
N PRO A 109 -22.39 16.76 -5.94
CA PRO A 109 -21.09 17.38 -5.84
C PRO A 109 -20.49 17.46 -7.24
N ILE A 110 -20.45 18.66 -7.84
CA ILE A 110 -19.79 18.90 -9.12
C ILE A 110 -18.29 18.79 -8.87
N TYR A 111 -17.81 17.55 -8.96
CA TYR A 111 -16.40 17.27 -9.00
C TYR A 111 -15.94 17.37 -10.43
N SER A 112 -15.09 18.35 -10.71
CA SER A 112 -14.39 18.36 -11.99
C SER A 112 -13.58 17.08 -12.08
N ALA A 113 -13.51 16.47 -13.27
CA ALA A 113 -12.62 15.34 -13.52
C ALA A 113 -11.19 15.66 -13.04
N LYS A 114 -10.77 16.92 -13.16
CA LYS A 114 -9.54 17.46 -12.57
C LYS A 114 -9.45 17.26 -11.06
N LYS A 115 -10.46 17.66 -10.27
CA LYS A 115 -10.47 17.47 -8.80
C LYS A 115 -10.47 15.99 -8.39
N ILE A 116 -11.22 15.14 -9.10
CA ILE A 116 -11.19 13.68 -8.84
C ILE A 116 -9.78 13.15 -9.10
N LYS A 117 -9.18 13.55 -10.22
CA LYS A 117 -7.84 13.17 -10.62
C LYS A 117 -6.78 13.66 -9.63
N ASP A 118 -6.86 14.91 -9.18
CA ASP A 118 -5.97 15.49 -8.18
C ASP A 118 -6.10 14.74 -6.83
N ASN A 119 -7.32 14.44 -6.39
CA ASN A 119 -7.55 13.67 -5.16
C ASN A 119 -7.05 12.23 -5.24
N LEU A 120 -7.26 11.54 -6.37
CA LEU A 120 -6.75 10.20 -6.60
C LEU A 120 -5.22 10.19 -6.66
N LYS A 121 -4.61 11.21 -7.30
CA LYS A 121 -3.17 11.36 -7.35
C LYS A 121 -2.56 11.51 -5.96
N MET A 122 -3.22 12.17 -5.01
CA MET A 122 -2.71 12.27 -3.63
C MET A 122 -2.58 10.91 -2.92
N VAL A 123 -3.33 9.90 -3.34
CA VAL A 123 -3.33 8.56 -2.71
C VAL A 123 -2.54 7.54 -3.55
N ILE A 124 -2.70 7.59 -4.87
CA ILE A 124 -2.11 6.65 -5.81
C ILE A 124 -0.72 7.11 -6.26
N GLU A 125 -0.43 8.41 -6.15
CA GLU A 125 0.83 9.07 -6.52
C GLU A 125 1.19 8.99 -8.02
N THR A 126 0.26 8.50 -8.84
CA THR A 126 0.34 8.52 -10.31
C THR A 126 -1.03 8.76 -10.94
N GLU A 127 -1.01 9.31 -12.15
CA GLU A 127 -2.16 9.44 -13.04
C GLU A 127 -2.09 8.45 -14.22
N ASN A 128 -0.95 7.75 -14.37
CA ASN A 128 -0.69 6.85 -15.48
C ASN A 128 -0.87 5.39 -15.00
N LEU A 129 -1.89 4.74 -15.56
CA LEU A 129 -2.16 3.33 -15.32
C LEU A 129 -0.99 2.44 -15.77
N GLU A 130 -0.37 2.74 -16.92
CA GLU A 130 0.75 1.95 -17.45
C GLU A 130 1.94 1.95 -16.50
N ALA A 131 2.21 3.09 -15.84
CA ALA A 131 3.27 3.18 -14.83
C ALA A 131 2.99 2.24 -13.64
N TYR A 132 1.74 2.21 -13.18
CA TYR A 132 1.33 1.32 -12.08
C TYR A 132 1.41 -0.15 -12.48
N GLU A 133 0.95 -0.49 -13.68
CA GLU A 133 1.05 -1.85 -14.22
C GLU A 133 2.51 -2.29 -14.37
N GLN A 134 3.39 -1.40 -14.82
CA GLN A 134 4.82 -1.71 -14.97
C GLN A 134 5.46 -2.04 -13.61
N VAL A 135 5.23 -1.22 -12.59
CA VAL A 135 5.77 -1.46 -11.25
C VAL A 135 5.25 -2.79 -10.67
N LEU A 136 3.96 -3.11 -10.87
CA LEU A 136 3.41 -4.40 -10.47
C LEU A 136 4.04 -5.58 -11.21
N ARG A 137 4.29 -5.43 -12.52
CA ARG A 137 4.96 -6.46 -13.32
C ARG A 137 6.40 -6.67 -12.86
N ASP A 138 7.12 -5.60 -12.56
CA ASP A 138 8.51 -5.68 -12.10
C ASP A 138 8.59 -6.39 -10.75
N LEU A 139 7.70 -6.02 -9.81
CA LEU A 139 7.55 -6.71 -8.53
C LEU A 139 7.22 -8.19 -8.70
N PHE A 140 6.23 -8.51 -9.53
CA PHE A 140 5.81 -9.88 -9.77
C PHE A 140 6.89 -10.73 -10.43
N THR A 141 7.57 -10.19 -11.44
CA THR A 141 8.69 -10.86 -12.11
C THR A 141 9.77 -11.19 -11.11
N ARG A 142 10.10 -10.24 -10.24
CA ARG A 142 11.09 -10.41 -9.18
C ARG A 142 10.67 -11.47 -8.15
N VAL A 143 9.44 -11.42 -7.64
CA VAL A 143 8.92 -12.43 -6.71
C VAL A 143 8.91 -13.81 -7.37
N GLY A 144 8.43 -13.91 -8.60
CA GLY A 144 8.43 -15.15 -9.36
C GLY A 144 9.85 -15.74 -9.51
N HIS A 145 10.85 -14.93 -9.84
CA HIS A 145 12.24 -15.40 -9.90
C HIS A 145 12.78 -15.86 -8.55
N MET A 146 12.45 -15.17 -7.45
CA MET A 146 12.85 -15.59 -6.10
C MET A 146 12.20 -16.93 -5.71
N GLU A 147 10.98 -17.20 -6.17
CA GLU A 147 10.28 -18.47 -6.00
C GLU A 147 10.69 -19.56 -7.02
N GLY A 148 11.65 -19.27 -7.90
CA GLY A 148 12.17 -20.22 -8.90
C GLY A 148 11.25 -20.44 -10.10
N LYS A 149 10.33 -19.51 -10.39
CA LYS A 149 9.43 -19.57 -11.55
C LYS A 149 10.18 -19.37 -12.86
N SER A 150 9.71 -20.07 -13.89
CA SER A 150 10.20 -19.90 -15.26
C SER A 150 9.75 -18.58 -15.88
N GLU A 151 10.49 -18.07 -16.87
CA GLU A 151 10.05 -16.89 -17.62
C GLU A 151 8.69 -17.07 -18.28
N TYR A 152 8.34 -18.30 -18.69
CA TYR A 152 7.04 -18.60 -19.27
C TYR A 152 5.91 -18.40 -18.26
N GLU A 153 6.07 -18.90 -17.04
CA GLU A 153 5.08 -18.73 -15.96
C GLU A 153 4.90 -17.25 -15.62
N ILE A 154 5.99 -16.49 -15.50
CA ILE A 154 5.95 -15.05 -15.25
C ILE A 154 5.23 -14.34 -16.42
N ASN A 155 5.64 -14.60 -17.66
CA ASN A 155 5.06 -13.92 -18.82
C ASN A 155 3.59 -14.28 -19.11
N SER A 156 3.10 -15.40 -18.56
CA SER A 156 1.70 -15.83 -18.70
C SER A 156 0.71 -14.96 -17.92
N LEU A 157 1.15 -14.35 -16.81
CA LEU A 157 0.35 -13.51 -15.94
C LEU A 157 0.44 -12.04 -16.36
N LYS A 158 -0.40 -11.65 -17.31
CA LYS A 158 -0.40 -10.26 -17.82
C LYS A 158 -1.43 -9.34 -17.18
N HIS A 159 -2.47 -9.87 -16.56
CA HIS A 159 -3.56 -9.03 -16.05
C HIS A 159 -3.23 -8.53 -14.63
N PRO A 160 -3.29 -7.22 -14.35
CA PRO A 160 -2.89 -6.65 -13.04
C PRO A 160 -3.60 -7.28 -11.84
N VAL A 161 -4.90 -7.58 -11.98
CA VAL A 161 -5.66 -8.27 -10.92
C VAL A 161 -5.12 -9.67 -10.64
N ARG A 162 -4.70 -10.41 -11.68
CA ARG A 162 -4.13 -11.75 -11.50
C ARG A 162 -2.73 -11.69 -10.87
N ILE A 163 -1.95 -10.66 -11.20
CA ILE A 163 -0.68 -10.37 -10.54
C ILE A 163 -0.91 -10.09 -9.05
N LEU A 164 -1.90 -9.27 -8.70
CA LEU A 164 -2.24 -8.98 -7.30
C LEU A 164 -2.76 -10.22 -6.56
N GLU A 165 -3.58 -11.05 -7.21
CA GLU A 165 -4.01 -12.34 -6.65
C GLU A 165 -2.83 -13.26 -6.38
N TYR A 166 -1.83 -13.28 -7.26
CA TYR A 166 -0.60 -14.06 -7.06
C TYR A 166 0.23 -13.53 -5.89
N LEU A 167 0.46 -12.21 -5.84
CA LEU A 167 1.23 -11.57 -4.79
C LEU A 167 0.54 -11.62 -3.42
N LYS A 168 -0.76 -11.93 -3.40
CA LYS A 168 -1.51 -12.15 -2.17
C LYS A 168 -1.18 -13.54 -1.61
N VAL A 169 -0.18 -13.58 -0.73
CA VAL A 169 0.17 -14.79 0.02
C VAL A 169 -1.00 -15.19 0.94
N ASN A 170 -1.27 -16.50 1.07
CA ASN A 170 -2.16 -17.02 2.10
C ASN A 170 -1.54 -16.72 3.48
N GLU A 171 -2.33 -16.19 4.41
CA GLU A 171 -1.93 -15.59 5.70
C GLU A 171 -1.26 -16.55 6.73
N GLU A 172 -0.43 -17.50 6.33
CA GLU A 172 0.18 -18.46 7.26
C GLU A 172 1.44 -17.92 7.96
N GLU A 173 2.19 -17.01 7.33
CA GLU A 173 3.39 -16.40 7.94
C GLU A 173 3.32 -14.86 7.92
N GLY A 174 3.38 -14.26 9.10
CA GLY A 174 3.43 -12.80 9.24
C GLY A 174 4.73 -12.21 8.70
N VAL A 175 4.69 -10.95 8.26
CA VAL A 175 5.89 -10.24 7.77
C VAL A 175 6.96 -10.20 8.87
N PRO A 176 8.24 -10.55 8.58
CA PRO A 176 9.31 -10.42 9.55
C PRO A 176 9.39 -9.02 10.12
N ARG A 177 9.50 -8.92 11.46
CA ARG A 177 9.55 -7.63 12.17
C ARG A 177 10.77 -6.76 11.80
N LEU A 178 11.84 -7.39 11.31
CA LEU A 178 13.02 -6.70 10.81
C LEU A 178 13.44 -7.35 9.50
N LEU A 179 13.55 -6.53 8.47
CA LEU A 179 14.13 -6.88 7.19
C LEU A 179 15.39 -6.05 6.99
N PHE A 180 16.35 -6.65 6.32
CA PHE A 180 17.63 -6.03 6.01
C PHE A 180 17.89 -6.13 4.51
N THR A 181 18.39 -5.05 3.88
CA THR A 181 18.79 -5.06 2.47
C THR A 181 19.89 -4.03 2.18
N THR A 182 20.69 -4.30 1.15
CA THR A 182 21.68 -3.36 0.61
C THR A 182 21.10 -2.59 -0.58
N SER A 183 21.40 -1.28 -0.67
CA SER A 183 20.95 -0.45 -1.78
C SER A 183 22.00 0.57 -2.21
N GLU A 184 22.02 0.88 -3.50
CA GLU A 184 22.83 1.96 -4.09
C GLU A 184 22.24 3.36 -3.84
N LEU A 185 20.95 3.43 -3.46
CA LEU A 185 20.20 4.69 -3.33
C LEU A 185 20.43 5.43 -2.01
N GLY A 186 21.10 4.79 -1.05
CA GLY A 186 21.42 5.34 0.27
C GLY A 186 21.26 4.33 1.40
N SER A 187 21.58 4.76 2.62
CA SER A 187 21.26 4.04 3.86
C SER A 187 20.16 4.77 4.61
N GLY A 188 19.36 4.02 5.38
CA GLY A 188 18.31 4.60 6.19
C GLY A 188 17.41 3.57 6.84
N VAL A 189 16.53 4.06 7.71
CA VAL A 189 15.55 3.23 8.41
C VAL A 189 14.14 3.52 7.92
N PHE A 190 13.47 2.46 7.45
CA PHE A 190 12.14 2.54 6.89
C PHE A 190 11.18 1.68 7.70
N HIS A 191 9.98 2.18 7.94
CA HIS A 191 8.93 1.41 8.60
C HIS A 191 7.81 1.08 7.60
N ILE A 192 7.40 -0.18 7.58
CA ILE A 192 6.14 -0.59 6.99
C ILE A 192 5.09 -0.43 8.07
N ILE A 193 4.17 0.50 7.84
CA ILE A 193 3.15 0.90 8.81
C ILE A 193 1.80 0.40 8.34
N LYS A 194 1.06 -0.25 9.23
CA LYS A 194 -0.36 -0.55 9.05
C LYS A 194 -1.17 0.52 9.78
N VAL A 195 -2.13 1.08 9.08
CA VAL A 195 -3.14 1.99 9.63
C VAL A 195 -4.50 1.43 9.30
N GLN A 196 -5.34 1.26 10.32
CA GLN A 196 -6.71 0.82 10.09
C GLN A 196 -7.56 2.03 9.74
N VAL A 197 -8.26 1.99 8.61
CA VAL A 197 -9.21 3.04 8.21
C VAL A 197 -10.58 2.41 7.98
N ASN A 198 -11.58 2.84 8.76
CA ASN A 198 -12.93 2.30 8.72
C ASN A 198 -12.98 0.76 8.76
N GLY A 199 -12.13 0.16 9.60
CA GLY A 199 -12.04 -1.29 9.79
C GLY A 199 -11.21 -2.04 8.74
N ARG A 200 -10.62 -1.34 7.75
CA ARG A 200 -9.76 -1.94 6.72
C ARG A 200 -8.30 -1.57 6.92
N ASP A 201 -7.40 -2.50 6.64
CA ASP A 201 -5.97 -2.27 6.76
C ASP A 201 -5.41 -1.54 5.54
N TYR A 202 -4.63 -0.48 5.80
CA TYR A 202 -3.88 0.26 4.81
C TYR A 202 -2.39 0.23 5.18
N TYR A 203 -1.56 -0.12 4.21
CA TYR A 203 -0.11 -0.21 4.38
C TYR A 203 0.60 0.98 3.75
N LEU A 204 1.55 1.54 4.48
CA LEU A 204 2.32 2.72 4.10
C LEU A 204 3.80 2.48 4.38
N GLY A 205 4.67 3.03 3.55
CA GLY A 205 6.08 3.19 3.90
C GLY A 205 6.28 4.48 4.68
N TYR A 206 7.13 4.48 5.69
CA TYR A 206 7.57 5.68 6.39
C TYR A 206 9.10 5.72 6.39
N ASP A 207 9.67 6.66 5.65
CA ASP A 207 11.09 6.98 5.70
C ASP A 207 11.34 7.82 6.96
N ARG A 208 12.00 7.22 7.96
CA ARG A 208 12.23 7.86 9.25
C ARG A 208 13.17 9.06 9.13
N ASP A 209 14.16 8.96 8.25
CA ASP A 209 15.24 9.94 8.13
C ASP A 209 14.76 11.17 7.35
N ARG A 210 14.02 10.95 6.26
CA ARG A 210 13.41 12.02 5.46
C ARG A 210 12.09 12.53 6.03
N ARG A 211 11.50 11.80 7.00
CA ARG A 211 10.15 12.03 7.53
C ARG A 211 9.11 12.09 6.41
N GLU A 212 9.16 11.12 5.52
CA GLU A 212 8.30 11.03 4.35
C GLU A 212 7.39 9.81 4.43
N ILE A 213 6.11 9.96 4.04
CA ILE A 213 5.19 8.84 3.87
C ILE A 213 5.17 8.44 2.40
N LEU A 214 5.50 7.19 2.15
CA LEU A 214 5.38 6.55 0.85
C LEU A 214 4.06 5.80 0.81
N SER A 215 3.27 6.06 -0.22
CA SER A 215 1.98 5.41 -0.46
C SER A 215 1.79 5.10 -1.94
N GLY A 216 0.77 4.31 -2.27
CA GLY A 216 0.43 4.00 -3.66
C GLY A 216 1.62 3.46 -4.46
N ILE A 217 1.82 4.00 -5.66
CA ILE A 217 2.90 3.57 -6.55
C ILE A 217 4.29 3.85 -5.97
N LYS A 218 4.50 4.96 -5.25
CA LYS A 218 5.81 5.31 -4.68
C LYS A 218 6.27 4.28 -3.66
N PHE A 219 5.34 3.75 -2.87
CA PHE A 219 5.64 2.68 -1.93
C PHE A 219 6.02 1.39 -2.67
N LEU A 220 5.27 1.03 -3.73
CA LEU A 220 5.58 -0.15 -4.53
C LEU A 220 6.93 -0.03 -5.25
N GLU A 221 7.24 1.13 -5.84
CA GLU A 221 8.54 1.41 -6.45
C GLU A 221 9.67 1.33 -5.43
N PHE A 222 9.45 1.83 -4.21
CA PHE A 222 10.43 1.72 -3.15
C PHE A 222 10.69 0.25 -2.80
N ILE A 223 9.65 -0.56 -2.61
CA ILE A 223 9.78 -2.00 -2.35
C ILE A 223 10.49 -2.71 -3.52
N GLU A 224 10.14 -2.40 -4.77
CA GLU A 224 10.83 -2.94 -5.96
C GLU A 224 12.32 -2.61 -5.90
N LYS A 225 12.67 -1.34 -5.67
CA LYS A 225 14.06 -0.87 -5.66
C LYS A 225 14.89 -1.50 -4.55
N ILE A 226 14.37 -1.60 -3.33
CA ILE A 226 15.14 -2.14 -2.19
C ILE A 226 15.16 -3.68 -2.20
N SER A 227 14.19 -4.33 -2.83
CA SER A 227 14.19 -5.78 -3.02
C SER A 227 15.18 -6.23 -4.11
N LYS A 228 15.91 -5.29 -4.75
CA LYS A 228 16.87 -5.58 -5.82
C LYS A 228 17.91 -6.63 -5.46
N ASN A 229 18.44 -6.52 -4.25
CA ASN A 229 19.49 -7.40 -3.73
C ASN A 229 18.93 -8.55 -2.88
N GLY A 230 17.59 -8.67 -2.79
CA GLY A 230 16.91 -9.54 -1.84
C GLY A 230 16.75 -8.90 -0.48
N PHE A 231 16.03 -9.58 0.42
CA PHE A 231 15.99 -9.24 1.83
C PHE A 231 16.59 -10.37 2.65
N SER A 232 17.30 -10.02 3.70
CA SER A 232 17.83 -10.95 4.68
C SER A 232 17.15 -10.73 6.03
N VAL A 233 16.97 -11.83 6.77
CA VAL A 233 16.39 -11.82 8.11
C VAL A 233 17.48 -12.32 9.07
N PRO A 234 17.93 -11.52 10.04
CA PRO A 234 18.91 -11.97 11.02
C PRO A 234 18.33 -13.06 11.93
N THR A 235 19.17 -13.93 12.49
CA THR A 235 18.76 -15.01 13.41
C THR A 235 18.07 -14.44 14.64
N SER A 236 18.63 -13.37 15.18
CA SER A 236 18.02 -12.55 16.21
C SER A 236 18.62 -11.14 16.13
N TYR A 237 18.08 -10.19 16.88
CA TYR A 237 18.54 -8.81 16.80
C TYR A 237 18.12 -8.00 18.02
N ILE A 238 18.97 -7.04 18.39
CA ILE A 238 18.56 -5.87 19.15
C ILE A 238 18.46 -4.69 18.21
N VAL A 239 17.27 -4.16 18.16
CA VAL A 239 16.98 -2.89 17.54
C VAL A 239 16.44 -2.05 18.69
N ALA A 240 17.04 -0.87 18.95
CA ALA A 240 16.54 0.03 19.99
C ALA A 240 15.01 0.12 19.89
N GLU A 241 14.30 0.06 21.02
CA GLU A 241 12.82 0.11 21.03
C GLU A 241 12.27 1.27 20.19
N GLU A 242 13.04 2.35 20.02
CA GLU A 242 12.77 3.47 19.12
C GLU A 242 12.54 3.14 17.64
N PHE A 243 13.05 2.03 17.09
CA PHE A 243 12.79 1.68 15.67
C PHE A 243 11.61 0.72 15.51
N LYS A 244 11.18 0.04 16.58
CA LYS A 244 9.92 -0.74 16.52
C LYS A 244 8.73 0.12 16.94
N THR A 245 8.97 1.13 17.76
CA THR A 245 7.92 1.99 18.31
C THR A 245 8.01 3.38 17.72
N LEU A 246 6.87 3.91 17.30
CA LEU A 246 6.79 5.26 16.78
C LEU A 246 6.77 6.26 17.96
N LYS A 247 7.64 7.27 17.92
CA LYS A 247 7.57 8.41 18.83
C LYS A 247 6.24 9.15 18.66
N ILE A 248 5.78 9.85 19.70
CA ILE A 248 4.48 10.59 19.67
C ILE A 248 4.38 11.51 18.46
N ASN A 249 5.44 12.27 18.17
CA ASN A 249 5.49 13.17 17.02
C ASN A 249 5.42 12.44 15.67
N GLN A 250 6.01 11.25 15.56
CA GLN A 250 5.93 10.41 14.34
C GLN A 250 4.51 9.88 14.15
N ARG A 251 3.88 9.38 15.22
CA ARG A 251 2.48 8.93 15.19
C ARG A 251 1.55 10.05 14.74
N SER A 252 1.68 11.23 15.35
CA SER A 252 0.89 12.40 14.95
C SER A 252 1.13 12.80 13.49
N PHE A 253 2.37 12.76 13.02
CA PHE A 253 2.70 13.06 11.62
C PHE A 253 2.04 12.08 10.65
N ILE A 254 2.11 10.77 10.93
CA ILE A 254 1.48 9.72 10.11
C ILE A 254 -0.04 9.92 10.11
N LEU A 255 -0.67 10.03 11.28
CA LEU A 255 -2.11 10.21 11.42
C LEU A 255 -2.61 11.44 10.65
N ASN A 256 -1.95 12.59 10.83
CA ASN A 256 -2.29 13.82 10.10
C ASN A 256 -2.12 13.66 8.59
N THR A 257 -1.09 12.94 8.15
CA THR A 257 -0.84 12.69 6.72
C THR A 257 -1.93 11.81 6.12
N VAL A 258 -2.28 10.70 6.77
CA VAL A 258 -3.36 9.80 6.34
C VAL A 258 -4.72 10.51 6.37
N GLN A 259 -4.98 11.27 7.44
CA GLN A 259 -6.21 12.04 7.57
C GLN A 259 -6.34 13.09 6.48
N ARG A 260 -5.25 13.77 6.11
CA ARG A 260 -5.25 14.69 4.97
C ARG A 260 -5.51 13.95 3.66
N MET A 261 -4.73 12.90 3.36
CA MET A 261 -4.85 12.14 2.12
C MET A 261 -6.27 11.59 1.91
N LEU A 262 -6.83 10.92 2.92
CA LEU A 262 -8.15 10.29 2.82
C LEU A 262 -9.29 11.26 3.11
N GLY A 263 -9.07 12.22 4.00
CA GLY A 263 -10.03 13.28 4.29
C GLY A 263 -10.29 14.13 3.05
N ASP A 264 -9.26 14.50 2.30
CA ASP A 264 -9.43 15.26 1.06
C ASP A 264 -10.17 14.44 0.00
N LEU A 265 -9.85 13.15 -0.13
CA LEU A 265 -10.53 12.21 -1.02
C LEU A 265 -12.02 12.05 -0.67
N LEU A 266 -12.34 11.98 0.62
CA LEU A 266 -13.70 11.74 1.11
C LEU A 266 -14.50 13.02 1.38
N SER A 267 -13.85 14.17 1.49
CA SER A 267 -14.47 15.49 1.68
C SER A 267 -15.65 15.80 0.74
N PRO A 268 -15.65 15.43 -0.57
CA PRO A 268 -16.85 15.52 -1.43
C PRO A 268 -18.07 14.90 -0.79
N TYR A 269 -17.89 13.67 -0.31
CA TYR A 269 -18.95 12.82 0.16
C TYR A 269 -19.39 13.30 1.53
N SER A 270 -18.46 13.56 2.44
CA SER A 270 -18.77 14.11 3.76
C SER A 270 -19.54 15.43 3.64
N ARG A 271 -19.18 16.31 2.69
CA ARG A 271 -19.92 17.55 2.41
C ARG A 271 -21.33 17.27 1.89
N TYR A 272 -21.47 16.41 0.87
CA TYR A 272 -22.76 16.03 0.31
C TYR A 272 -23.71 15.44 1.37
N PHE A 273 -23.22 14.50 2.19
CA PHE A 273 -24.03 13.88 3.25
C PHE A 273 -24.45 14.91 4.31
N ARG A 274 -23.54 15.78 4.74
CA ARG A 274 -23.84 16.85 5.69
C ARG A 274 -24.88 17.85 5.15
N GLU A 275 -24.73 18.30 3.90
CA GLU A 275 -25.68 19.25 3.29
C GLU A 275 -27.05 18.61 3.10
N THR A 276 -27.12 17.36 2.64
CA THR A 276 -28.40 16.65 2.48
C THR A 276 -29.09 16.33 3.81
N GLU A 277 -28.34 16.06 4.88
CA GLU A 277 -28.89 15.92 6.24
C GLU A 277 -29.42 17.27 6.76
N ALA A 278 -28.64 18.36 6.61
CA ALA A 278 -29.03 19.70 7.04
C ALA A 278 -30.28 20.23 6.32
N HIS A 279 -30.47 19.88 5.05
CA HIS A 279 -31.67 20.23 4.28
C HIS A 279 -32.85 19.28 4.54
N GLY A 280 -32.73 18.32 5.45
CA GLY A 280 -33.78 17.36 5.76
C GLY A 280 -34.09 16.36 4.64
N ILE A 281 -33.24 16.31 3.60
CA ILE A 281 -33.34 15.42 2.44
C ILE A 281 -32.97 13.98 2.86
N ARG A 282 -32.02 13.84 3.79
CA ARG A 282 -31.71 12.56 4.45
C ARG A 282 -32.03 12.64 5.93
N LYS A 283 -32.93 11.79 6.42
CA LYS A 283 -33.09 11.50 7.85
C LYS A 283 -32.32 10.20 8.14
N ASN A 284 -31.34 10.25 9.04
CA ASN A 284 -30.47 9.11 9.42
C ASN A 284 -29.60 8.56 8.26
N GLY A 285 -29.07 9.45 7.42
CA GLY A 285 -28.21 9.05 6.30
C GLY A 285 -26.87 8.47 6.74
N TRP A 286 -26.31 7.56 5.93
CA TRP A 286 -24.91 7.13 6.04
C TRP A 286 -23.99 8.35 6.15
N ARG A 287 -23.15 8.37 7.18
CA ARG A 287 -22.06 9.35 7.30
C ARG A 287 -20.79 8.75 6.72
N VAL A 288 -20.03 9.57 6.02
CA VAL A 288 -18.65 9.24 5.66
C VAL A 288 -17.77 9.82 6.75
N ASP A 289 -17.79 9.14 7.89
CA ASP A 289 -16.89 9.42 8.99
C ASP A 289 -15.59 8.65 8.72
N LEU A 290 -14.48 9.37 8.72
CA LEU A 290 -13.16 8.79 8.58
C LEU A 290 -12.67 8.42 9.98
N THR A 291 -12.74 7.14 10.31
CA THR A 291 -12.15 6.59 11.52
C THR A 291 -10.78 6.04 11.17
N ILE A 292 -9.74 6.60 11.79
CA ILE A 292 -8.35 6.17 11.62
C ILE A 292 -7.90 5.57 12.95
N GLY A 293 -7.52 4.31 12.94
CA GLY A 293 -6.92 3.62 14.07
C GLY A 293 -5.47 4.04 14.31
N GLU A 294 -4.93 3.63 15.45
CA GLU A 294 -3.51 3.89 15.78
C GLU A 294 -2.58 3.21 14.75
N PRO A 295 -1.54 3.91 14.26
CA PRO A 295 -0.57 3.32 13.35
C PRO A 295 0.29 2.28 14.07
N GLU A 296 0.47 1.13 13.43
CA GLU A 296 1.27 0.00 13.91
C GLU A 296 2.47 -0.23 12.98
N VAL A 297 3.67 -0.37 13.54
CA VAL A 297 4.84 -0.80 12.76
C VAL A 297 4.77 -2.31 12.58
N VAL A 298 4.52 -2.74 11.35
CA VAL A 298 4.46 -4.16 10.97
C VAL A 298 5.87 -4.72 10.78
N SER A 299 6.73 -3.93 10.15
CA SER A 299 8.11 -4.31 9.87
C SER A 299 8.99 -3.07 9.82
N THR A 300 10.25 -3.22 10.22
CA THR A 300 11.30 -2.23 10.00
C THR A 300 12.24 -2.77 8.93
N VAL A 301 12.48 -1.99 7.89
CA VAL A 301 13.44 -2.28 6.83
C VAL A 301 14.68 -1.41 7.03
N LEU A 302 15.80 -2.06 7.32
CA LEU A 302 17.11 -1.44 7.34
C LEU A 302 17.68 -1.49 5.93
N VAL A 303 17.83 -0.32 5.31
CA VAL A 303 18.50 -0.18 4.03
C VAL A 303 19.91 0.30 4.31
N THR A 304 20.90 -0.44 3.85
CA THR A 304 22.31 -0.06 4.03
C THR A 304 22.96 0.20 2.71
N ARG A 305 23.90 1.15 2.70
CA ARG A 305 24.72 1.39 1.52
C ARG A 305 25.83 0.34 1.47
N TYR A 306 26.02 -0.26 0.31
CA TYR A 306 27.24 -1.00 0.04
C TYR A 306 28.33 0.00 -0.33
N GLU A 307 29.30 0.20 0.57
CA GLU A 307 30.51 0.96 0.29
C GLU A 307 31.66 -0.03 0.23
N GLU A 308 32.17 -0.27 -0.98
CA GLU A 308 33.33 -1.13 -1.22
C GLU A 308 34.66 -0.44 -0.85
N ASP A 309 34.59 0.86 -0.54
CA ASP A 309 35.75 1.67 -0.18
C ASP A 309 36.05 1.56 1.33
N SER A 310 37.24 1.03 1.60
CA SER A 310 37.94 1.19 2.85
C SER A 310 38.23 2.68 3.07
N GLU A 311 37.31 3.40 3.69
CA GLU A 311 37.71 4.60 4.41
C GLU A 311 38.87 4.18 5.33
N LYS A 312 40.00 4.89 5.22
CA LYS A 312 41.07 4.82 6.21
C LYS A 312 40.52 5.44 7.49
N VAL A 313 39.68 4.67 8.19
CA VAL A 313 39.23 5.00 9.54
C VAL A 313 40.49 5.03 10.39
N ASP A 314 40.66 6.11 11.15
CA ASP A 314 41.73 6.20 12.13
C ASP A 314 41.73 4.95 13.02
N GLU A 315 42.87 4.29 13.18
CA GLU A 315 43.03 3.09 14.01
C GLU A 315 42.58 3.34 15.46
N VAL A 316 42.74 4.56 15.97
CA VAL A 316 42.25 4.95 17.30
C VAL A 316 40.73 4.91 17.33
N LEU A 317 40.08 5.51 16.33
CA LEU A 317 38.63 5.52 16.20
C LEU A 317 38.06 4.12 16.00
N LYS A 318 38.70 3.31 15.16
CA LYS A 318 38.31 1.91 14.92
C LYS A 318 38.29 1.11 16.22
N LYS A 319 39.33 1.24 17.05
CA LYS A 319 39.36 0.60 18.38
C LYS A 319 38.26 1.09 19.30
N LYS A 320 37.98 2.39 19.34
CA LYS A 320 36.86 2.94 20.13
C LYS A 320 35.52 2.33 19.69
N VAL A 321 35.28 2.24 18.39
CA VAL A 321 34.07 1.65 17.78
C VAL A 321 33.96 0.16 18.12
N GLU A 322 35.06 -0.60 17.99
CA GLU A 322 35.11 -2.03 18.34
C GLU A 322 34.83 -2.26 19.84
N MET A 323 35.43 -1.45 20.73
CA MET A 323 35.16 -1.53 22.18
C MET A 323 33.69 -1.23 22.52
N ALA A 324 33.11 -0.22 21.88
CA ALA A 324 31.70 0.12 22.06
C ALA A 324 30.79 -1.01 21.56
N ALA A 325 31.08 -1.58 20.39
CA ALA A 325 30.38 -2.73 19.83
C ALA A 325 30.46 -3.95 20.76
N MET A 326 31.64 -4.24 21.32
CA MET A 326 31.85 -5.29 22.32
C MET A 326 30.97 -5.09 23.56
N GLY A 327 30.87 -3.85 24.05
CA GLY A 327 29.99 -3.49 25.15
C GLY A 327 28.51 -3.74 24.85
N VAL A 328 28.05 -3.38 23.65
CA VAL A 328 26.67 -3.64 23.20
C VAL A 328 26.42 -5.15 23.11
N SER A 329 27.32 -5.88 22.45
CA SER A 329 27.24 -7.33 22.26
C SER A 329 27.24 -8.10 23.57
N THR A 330 28.10 -7.73 24.52
CA THR A 330 28.16 -8.36 25.85
C THR A 330 26.87 -8.13 26.64
N ARG A 331 26.31 -6.90 26.60
CA ARG A 331 25.03 -6.62 27.24
C ARG A 331 23.89 -7.42 26.62
N TYR A 332 23.91 -7.57 25.29
CA TYR A 332 22.93 -8.37 24.57
C TYR A 332 22.96 -9.83 25.03
N GLU A 333 24.12 -10.46 25.02
CA GLU A 333 24.25 -11.86 25.44
C GLU A 333 23.81 -12.08 26.89
N ARG A 334 24.15 -11.14 27.79
CA ARG A 334 23.71 -11.20 29.19
C ARG A 334 22.20 -11.03 29.38
N SER A 335 21.51 -10.42 28.42
CA SER A 335 20.06 -10.24 28.49
C SER A 335 19.26 -11.46 28.04
N LYS A 336 19.92 -12.49 27.51
CA LYS A 336 19.24 -13.70 27.05
C LYS A 336 18.97 -14.64 28.23
N ASP A 337 17.74 -15.13 28.31
CA ASP A 337 17.28 -15.96 29.43
C ASP A 337 18.03 -17.29 29.55
N ASP A 338 18.54 -17.82 28.44
CA ASP A 338 19.23 -19.11 28.34
C ASP A 338 20.75 -19.01 28.58
N VAL A 339 21.31 -17.81 28.78
CA VAL A 339 22.74 -17.57 29.01
C VAL A 339 23.03 -17.50 30.51
N ILE A 340 23.94 -18.35 30.99
CA ILE A 340 24.35 -18.39 32.41
C ILE A 340 25.60 -17.56 32.70
N LYS A 341 26.48 -17.40 31.70
CA LYS A 341 27.75 -16.71 31.85
C LYS A 341 28.20 -16.17 30.49
N VAL A 342 28.77 -14.97 30.50
CA VAL A 342 29.38 -14.34 29.34
C VAL A 342 30.81 -13.94 29.69
N ASP A 343 31.78 -14.52 29.00
CA ASP A 343 33.20 -14.21 29.10
C ASP A 343 33.60 -13.30 27.93
N PRO A 344 33.77 -11.97 28.15
CA PRO A 344 34.20 -11.04 27.10
C PRO A 344 35.74 -11.04 26.92
N GLU A 345 36.19 -10.52 25.78
CA GLU A 345 37.61 -10.32 25.43
C GLU A 345 38.47 -11.59 25.40
N VAL A 346 37.91 -12.69 24.90
CA VAL A 346 38.65 -13.96 24.76
C VAL A 346 39.68 -13.89 23.61
N HIS A 347 39.58 -12.86 22.75
CA HIS A 347 40.46 -12.62 21.59
C HIS A 347 41.96 -12.50 21.94
N LYS A 348 42.30 -12.25 23.20
CA LYS A 348 43.71 -12.18 23.66
C LYS A 348 44.40 -13.54 23.65
N THR A 349 43.64 -14.63 23.56
CA THR A 349 44.15 -16.02 23.51
C THR A 349 43.50 -16.88 22.42
N GLU A 350 42.32 -16.51 21.94
CA GLU A 350 41.50 -17.30 21.01
C GLU A 350 41.08 -16.47 19.78
N SER A 351 40.58 -17.11 18.70
CA SER A 351 40.15 -16.41 17.47
C SER A 351 38.68 -15.96 17.47
N TYR A 352 38.14 -15.59 18.64
CA TYR A 352 36.78 -15.07 18.82
C TYR A 352 36.72 -14.09 20.02
N ASP A 353 35.74 -13.19 20.01
CA ASP A 353 35.66 -12.09 20.96
C ASP A 353 34.94 -12.42 22.28
N ILE A 354 33.82 -13.12 22.21
CA ILE A 354 32.94 -13.42 23.36
C ILE A 354 32.62 -14.92 23.40
N LEU A 355 32.67 -15.50 24.60
CA LEU A 355 32.14 -16.84 24.87
C LEU A 355 30.90 -16.75 25.76
N SER A 356 29.75 -17.19 25.24
CA SER A 356 28.54 -17.35 26.04
C SER A 356 28.32 -18.81 26.39
N HIS A 357 28.06 -19.09 27.66
CA HIS A 357 27.71 -20.42 28.16
C HIS A 357 26.20 -20.50 28.36
N LEU A 358 25.57 -21.53 27.79
CA LEU A 358 24.14 -21.74 27.88
C LEU A 358 23.76 -22.66 29.04
N GLN A 359 22.52 -22.58 29.50
CA GLN A 359 21.98 -23.43 30.57
C GLN A 359 22.07 -24.92 30.27
N ASP A 360 21.97 -25.31 29.01
CA ASP A 360 22.02 -26.71 28.56
C ASP A 360 23.45 -27.24 28.35
N GLY A 361 24.46 -26.45 28.69
CA GLY A 361 25.88 -26.80 28.56
C GLY A 361 26.49 -26.52 27.18
N ARG A 362 25.69 -26.07 26.19
CA ARG A 362 26.22 -25.60 24.91
C ARG A 362 26.95 -24.26 25.08
N LYS A 363 27.77 -23.94 24.09
CA LYS A 363 28.55 -22.70 24.03
C LYS A 363 28.28 -21.97 22.74
N ARG A 364 28.36 -20.65 22.79
CA ARG A 364 28.28 -19.78 21.61
C ARG A 364 29.58 -19.01 21.51
N TYR A 365 30.26 -19.18 20.39
CA TYR A 365 31.51 -18.52 20.07
C TYR A 365 31.17 -17.33 19.18
N ILE A 366 31.39 -16.12 19.69
CA ILE A 366 30.83 -14.92 19.10
C ILE A 366 31.95 -13.99 18.67
N GLU A 367 31.91 -13.62 17.40
CA GLU A 367 32.74 -12.57 16.81
C GLU A 367 31.95 -11.27 16.70
N VAL A 368 32.55 -10.14 17.07
CA VAL A 368 31.87 -8.84 17.13
C VAL A 368 32.48 -7.88 16.11
N LYS A 369 31.67 -7.38 15.19
CA LYS A 369 32.09 -6.34 14.22
C LYS A 369 31.27 -5.07 14.43
N GLY A 370 31.96 -3.96 14.67
CA GLY A 370 31.36 -2.65 14.92
C GLY A 370 31.49 -1.71 13.73
N HIS A 371 30.43 -0.96 13.41
CA HIS A 371 30.44 0.05 12.36
C HIS A 371 29.80 1.36 12.81
N THR A 372 30.41 2.46 12.37
CA THR A 372 29.74 3.77 12.35
C THR A 372 28.70 3.82 11.24
N GLY A 373 27.55 4.40 11.53
CA GLY A 373 26.42 4.44 10.60
C GLY A 373 25.87 3.05 10.23
N LEU A 374 24.99 3.01 9.24
CA LEU A 374 24.30 1.78 8.81
C LEU A 374 25.10 1.04 7.73
N LYS A 375 26.24 0.47 8.13
CA LYS A 375 27.08 -0.41 7.29
C LYS A 375 26.92 -1.85 7.75
N ALA A 376 26.60 -2.74 6.81
CA ALA A 376 26.23 -4.11 7.13
C ALA A 376 27.07 -5.14 6.36
N TYR A 377 28.34 -5.17 6.71
CA TYR A 377 29.27 -6.20 6.28
C TYR A 377 30.15 -6.58 7.47
N ALA A 378 30.77 -7.75 7.42
CA ALA A 378 31.82 -8.14 8.35
C ALA A 378 33.05 -8.55 7.55
N VAL A 379 34.23 -8.30 8.11
CA VAL A 379 35.49 -8.76 7.53
C VAL A 379 36.09 -9.75 8.50
N LEU A 380 36.21 -11.01 8.08
CA LEU A 380 36.88 -12.04 8.86
C LEU A 380 38.34 -12.19 8.42
N THR A 381 39.23 -12.33 9.40
CA THR A 381 40.60 -12.80 9.17
C THR A 381 40.61 -14.28 8.76
N PRO A 382 41.72 -14.83 8.23
CA PRO A 382 41.80 -16.25 7.89
C PRO A 382 41.51 -17.17 9.07
N ASN A 383 42.05 -16.83 10.24
CA ASN A 383 41.86 -17.62 11.46
C ASN A 383 40.40 -17.58 11.91
N GLU A 384 39.75 -16.41 11.89
CA GLU A 384 38.32 -16.28 12.19
C GLU A 384 37.46 -17.09 11.21
N TYR A 385 37.79 -17.06 9.92
CA TYR A 385 37.07 -17.81 8.89
C TYR A 385 37.20 -19.32 9.07
N GLU A 386 38.42 -19.82 9.30
CA GLU A 386 38.68 -21.24 9.57
C GLU A 386 37.99 -21.70 10.85
N LEU A 387 38.01 -20.88 11.90
CA LEU A 387 37.30 -21.17 13.14
C LEU A 387 35.78 -21.20 12.93
N ALA A 388 35.23 -20.23 12.21
CA ALA A 388 33.81 -20.19 11.87
C ALA A 388 33.38 -21.44 11.08
N GLN A 389 34.22 -21.90 10.15
CA GLN A 389 33.99 -23.12 9.39
C GLN A 389 34.02 -24.37 10.29
N MET A 390 34.92 -24.43 11.28
CA MET A 390 35.04 -25.55 12.21
C MET A 390 33.86 -25.63 13.18
N LEU A 391 33.43 -24.49 13.74
CA LEU A 391 32.39 -24.41 14.76
C LEU A 391 30.97 -24.39 14.20
N GLY A 392 30.79 -23.92 12.96
CA GLY A 392 29.51 -23.96 12.24
C GLY A 392 28.35 -23.34 13.03
N ASP A 393 27.42 -24.17 13.47
CA ASP A 393 26.19 -23.77 14.17
C ASP A 393 26.42 -23.24 15.60
N ASP A 394 27.61 -23.41 16.15
CA ASP A 394 28.03 -22.85 17.44
C ASP A 394 28.79 -21.51 17.28
N TYR A 395 29.10 -21.11 16.04
CA TYR A 395 29.71 -19.82 15.71
C TYR A 395 28.65 -18.77 15.37
N TYR A 396 28.80 -17.59 15.95
CA TYR A 396 27.88 -16.47 15.81
C TYR A 396 28.66 -15.21 15.42
N LEU A 397 28.06 -14.41 14.57
CA LEU A 397 28.54 -13.06 14.25
C LEU A 397 27.56 -12.05 14.80
N HIS A 398 28.05 -11.14 15.65
CA HIS A 398 27.32 -9.96 16.10
C HIS A 398 27.79 -8.74 15.34
N LEU A 399 26.92 -8.23 14.48
CA LEU A 399 27.15 -7.03 13.69
C LEU A 399 26.48 -5.84 14.37
N VAL A 400 27.29 -4.97 14.99
CA VAL A 400 26.82 -3.77 15.70
C VAL A 400 27.01 -2.56 14.79
N MET A 401 25.90 -1.94 14.41
CA MET A 401 25.83 -0.84 13.47
C MET A 401 25.28 0.42 14.14
N ASN A 402 25.33 1.52 13.40
CA ASN A 402 24.75 2.80 13.78
C ASN A 402 25.35 3.36 15.08
N LEU A 403 26.65 3.11 15.28
CA LEU A 403 27.45 3.78 16.28
C LEU A 403 27.75 5.19 15.78
N HIS A 404 27.69 6.16 16.68
CA HIS A 404 27.95 7.57 16.37
C HIS A 404 29.01 8.13 17.30
N LEU A 405 29.75 9.11 16.81
CA LEU A 405 30.58 9.95 17.68
C LEU A 405 29.73 11.09 18.20
N ASP A 406 29.83 11.36 19.49
CA ASP A 406 29.30 12.57 20.09
C ASP A 406 30.24 13.77 19.83
N GLU A 407 29.86 14.94 20.36
CA GLU A 407 30.64 16.17 20.24
C GLU A 407 32.01 16.12 20.92
N TYR A 408 32.28 15.07 21.70
CA TYR A 408 33.54 14.82 22.41
C TYR A 408 34.34 13.64 21.82
N GLU A 409 33.96 13.17 20.63
CA GLU A 409 34.57 12.01 19.97
C GLU A 409 34.49 10.70 20.78
N GLU A 410 33.50 10.60 21.66
CA GLU A 410 33.13 9.37 22.36
C GLU A 410 32.03 8.63 21.58
N VAL A 411 32.05 7.30 21.66
CA VAL A 411 31.12 6.48 20.88
C VAL A 411 29.79 6.36 21.62
N ASP A 412 28.77 7.03 21.09
CA ASP A 412 27.39 6.89 21.49
C ASP A 412 26.80 5.57 20.97
N THR A 413 26.28 4.77 21.89
CA THR A 413 25.66 3.46 21.62
C THR A 413 24.13 3.47 21.74
N THR A 414 23.51 4.63 22.04
CA THR A 414 22.06 4.74 22.29
C THR A 414 21.21 4.34 21.09
N LYS A 415 21.72 4.59 19.87
CA LYS A 415 21.05 4.24 18.61
C LYS A 415 21.64 3.00 17.94
N ALA A 416 22.50 2.25 18.65
CA ALA A 416 23.15 1.08 18.10
C ALA A 416 22.10 0.03 17.71
N VAL A 417 22.40 -0.68 16.62
CA VAL A 417 21.62 -1.81 16.13
C VAL A 417 22.54 -3.03 16.14
N LEU A 418 22.15 -4.10 16.82
CA LEU A 418 22.86 -5.37 16.81
C LEU A 418 22.07 -6.38 15.98
N LEU A 419 22.71 -6.93 14.96
CA LEU A 419 22.22 -8.06 14.19
C LEU A 419 23.04 -9.30 14.55
N GLU A 420 22.36 -10.40 14.88
CA GLU A 420 23.00 -11.69 15.14
C GLU A 420 22.78 -12.64 13.97
N PHE A 421 23.86 -13.25 13.52
CA PHE A 421 23.87 -14.29 12.51
C PHE A 421 24.48 -15.57 13.08
N ARG A 422 23.67 -16.63 13.21
CA ARG A 422 24.15 -17.97 13.55
C ARG A 422 24.68 -18.66 12.31
N ASN A 423 25.86 -19.27 12.39
CA ASN A 423 26.55 -19.87 11.25
C ASN A 423 26.62 -18.90 10.05
N PRO A 424 27.34 -17.77 10.22
CA PRO A 424 27.34 -16.69 9.25
C PRO A 424 27.87 -17.12 7.87
N LEU A 425 28.69 -18.17 7.78
CA LEU A 425 29.15 -18.73 6.50
C LEU A 425 28.04 -19.43 5.71
N LYS A 426 26.96 -19.87 6.38
CA LYS A 426 25.77 -20.46 5.76
C LYS A 426 24.65 -19.44 5.55
N THR A 427 24.55 -18.45 6.44
CA THR A 427 23.44 -17.49 6.45
C THR A 427 23.77 -16.14 5.79
N MET A 428 25.03 -15.91 5.41
CA MET A 428 25.47 -14.70 4.72
C MET A 428 26.24 -15.07 3.45
N ARG A 429 26.32 -14.13 2.51
CA ARG A 429 27.16 -14.27 1.32
C ARG A 429 28.61 -13.99 1.67
N VAL A 430 29.51 -14.82 1.15
CA VAL A 430 30.96 -14.70 1.37
C VAL A 430 31.64 -14.32 0.07
N ARG A 431 32.50 -13.30 0.10
CA ARG A 431 33.38 -12.91 -1.00
C ARG A 431 34.85 -12.95 -0.54
N ASP A 432 35.69 -13.59 -1.34
CA ASP A 432 37.14 -13.59 -1.17
C ASP A 432 37.73 -12.34 -1.85
N THR A 433 38.58 -11.61 -1.13
CA THR A 433 39.21 -10.38 -1.63
C THR A 433 40.50 -10.64 -2.42
N GLY A 434 40.99 -11.88 -2.51
CA GLY A 434 42.12 -12.29 -3.36
C GLY A 434 43.50 -11.72 -2.97
N GLY A 435 43.58 -10.85 -1.96
CA GLY A 435 44.79 -10.18 -1.46
C GLY A 435 45.33 -10.77 -0.13
N GLU A 436 45.71 -9.92 0.85
CA GLU A 436 45.85 -10.36 2.26
C GLU A 436 44.53 -11.06 2.63
N LYS A 437 44.51 -12.40 2.66
CA LYS A 437 43.30 -13.23 2.74
C LYS A 437 42.31 -12.68 3.77
N ARG A 438 41.30 -11.93 3.32
CA ARG A 438 40.22 -11.40 4.15
C ARG A 438 38.91 -11.79 3.49
N TYR A 439 38.00 -12.31 4.30
CA TYR A 439 36.70 -12.78 3.85
C TYR A 439 35.65 -11.74 4.20
N ILE A 440 35.02 -11.17 3.19
CA ILE A 440 33.93 -10.21 3.39
C ILE A 440 32.62 -10.97 3.44
N LEU A 441 31.91 -10.83 4.54
CA LEU A 441 30.57 -11.36 4.74
C LEU A 441 29.57 -10.23 4.60
N PHE A 442 28.52 -10.46 3.83
CA PHE A 442 27.40 -9.53 3.68
C PHE A 442 26.08 -10.30 3.68
N PRO A 443 25.02 -9.78 4.32
CA PRO A 443 23.75 -10.49 4.45
C PRO A 443 23.09 -10.84 3.11
#